data_AF-A0A5J4Q6I7-F1
#
_entry.id   AF-A0A5J4Q6I7-F1
#
_cell.length_a   1.000
_cell.length_b   1.000
_cell.length_c   1.000
_cell.angle_alpha   90.00
_cell.angle_beta   90.00
_cell.angle_gamma   90.00
#
_symmetry.space_group_name_H-M   'P 1'
#
loop_
_entity.id
_entity.type
_entity.pdbx_description
1 polymer ?
#
loop_
_entity_poly.entity_id
_entity_poly.type
_entity_poly.pdbx_seq_one_letter_code
_entity_poly.pdbx_strand_id
1 'polypeptide(L)'
;MNKFEKCLKSIDGNSDNKYDNINVNEMMSDINNAIHDGRNNVDDNGGLVLIALQIAQWFLKDKKLDIQQEFEEGRFIDELFKYYSFIQSDQITDDFTVVLIYLLDILPIAQKLKMKYEKYIAPLIHLLDCNDEDCLAHILWY
;
A
#
# COMPACT_ATOMS: atom_id res chain seq x y z
N MET A 1 15.93 10.38 -11.59
CA MET A 1 14.47 10.30 -11.46
C MET A 1 14.06 8.85 -11.58
N ASN A 2 13.67 8.21 -10.48
CA ASN A 2 13.32 6.80 -10.45
C ASN A 2 11.97 6.55 -11.18
N LYS A 3 11.61 5.28 -11.38
CA LYS A 3 10.36 4.91 -12.08
C LYS A 3 9.11 5.46 -11.36
N PHE A 4 9.11 5.46 -10.03
CA PHE A 4 7.98 5.95 -9.26
C PHE A 4 7.78 7.47 -9.36
N GLU A 5 8.86 8.26 -9.32
CA GLU A 5 8.78 9.71 -9.51
C GLU A 5 8.27 10.08 -10.91
N LYS A 6 8.60 9.28 -11.93
CA LYS A 6 8.01 9.42 -13.26
C LYS A 6 6.51 9.14 -13.24
N CYS A 7 6.09 8.07 -12.54
CA CYS A 7 4.70 7.69 -12.40
C CYS A 7 3.88 8.78 -11.67
N LEU A 8 4.38 9.28 -10.53
CA LEU A 8 3.73 10.38 -9.79
C LEU A 8 3.53 11.61 -10.65
N LYS A 9 4.55 12.03 -11.41
CA LYS A 9 4.41 13.18 -12.33
C LYS A 9 3.35 12.96 -13.42
N SER A 10 3.21 11.73 -13.90
CA SER A 10 2.16 11.38 -14.87
C SER A 10 0.76 11.42 -14.23
N ILE A 11 0.63 11.03 -12.96
CA ILE A 11 -0.62 11.04 -12.21
C ILE A 11 -1.04 12.49 -11.86
N ASP A 12 -0.11 13.33 -11.43
CA ASP A 12 -0.34 14.74 -11.06
C ASP A 12 -0.69 15.62 -12.28
N GLY A 13 -0.26 15.22 -13.47
CA GLY A 13 -0.38 16.00 -14.71
C GLY A 13 -1.81 16.26 -15.22
N ASN A 14 -2.87 15.77 -14.54
CA ASN A 14 -4.28 16.06 -14.84
C ASN A 14 -4.69 15.95 -16.32
N SER A 15 -4.11 15.01 -17.07
CA SER A 15 -4.56 14.67 -18.43
C SER A 15 -5.52 13.47 -18.38
N ASP A 16 -6.51 13.42 -19.28
CA ASP A 16 -7.43 12.28 -19.41
C ASP A 16 -6.73 10.94 -19.78
N ASN A 17 -5.42 11.00 -20.06
CA ASN A 17 -4.56 9.91 -20.53
C ASN A 17 -3.53 9.46 -19.45
N LYS A 18 -3.84 9.63 -18.15
CA LYS A 18 -2.90 9.40 -17.03
C LYS A 18 -2.17 8.05 -17.08
N TYR A 19 -2.79 7.03 -17.68
CA TYR A 19 -2.30 5.65 -17.69
C TYR A 19 -1.94 5.09 -19.06
N ASP A 20 -2.08 5.86 -20.15
CA ASP A 20 -1.90 5.33 -21.51
C ASP A 20 -0.52 4.69 -21.74
N ASN A 21 0.47 5.06 -20.91
CA ASN A 21 1.83 4.55 -20.96
C ASN A 21 2.29 3.87 -19.66
N ILE A 22 1.41 3.63 -18.69
CA ILE A 22 1.76 2.96 -17.42
C ILE A 22 1.40 1.48 -17.53
N ASN A 23 2.41 0.62 -17.54
CA ASN A 23 2.21 -0.82 -17.36
C ASN A 23 1.91 -1.10 -15.88
N VAL A 24 0.64 -1.20 -15.52
CA VAL A 24 0.20 -1.35 -14.12
C VAL A 24 0.71 -2.65 -13.50
N ASN A 25 0.78 -3.75 -14.25
CA ASN A 25 1.32 -5.01 -13.73
C ASN A 25 2.80 -4.88 -13.37
N GLU A 26 3.59 -4.22 -14.23
CA GLU A 26 5.00 -3.95 -13.94
C GLU A 26 5.13 -2.99 -12.74
N MET A 27 4.29 -1.95 -12.66
CA MET A 27 4.31 -1.01 -11.56
C MET A 27 3.93 -1.66 -10.22
N MET A 28 2.90 -2.53 -10.19
CA MET A 28 2.54 -3.28 -8.99
C MET A 28 3.65 -4.26 -8.57
N SER A 29 4.34 -4.88 -9.54
CA SER A 29 5.53 -5.68 -9.24
C SER A 29 6.65 -4.83 -8.63
N ASP A 30 6.90 -3.64 -9.18
CA ASP A 30 7.90 -2.71 -8.66
C ASP A 30 7.52 -2.22 -7.24
N ILE A 31 6.23 -1.95 -6.98
CA ILE A 31 5.69 -1.61 -5.65
C ILE A 31 5.93 -2.75 -4.67
N ASN A 32 5.60 -3.99 -5.04
CA ASN A 32 5.82 -5.16 -4.17
C ASN A 32 7.30 -5.31 -3.80
N ASN A 33 8.21 -5.11 -4.76
CA ASN A 33 9.64 -5.14 -4.50
C ASN A 33 10.07 -4.00 -3.56
N ALA A 34 9.55 -2.79 -3.74
CA ALA A 34 9.86 -1.66 -2.87
C ALA A 34 9.41 -1.91 -1.42
N ILE A 35 8.21 -2.48 -1.22
CA ILE A 35 7.70 -2.87 0.10
C ILE A 35 8.58 -3.97 0.72
N HIS A 36 8.95 -4.97 -0.08
CA HIS A 36 9.83 -6.06 0.35
C HIS A 36 11.22 -5.56 0.79
N ASP A 37 11.84 -4.71 -0.02
CA ASP A 37 13.15 -4.12 0.27
C ASP A 37 13.09 -3.14 1.44
N GLY A 38 11.99 -2.39 1.54
CA GLY A 38 11.67 -1.51 2.66
C GLY A 38 11.60 -2.24 3.99
N ARG A 39 10.99 -3.42 4.02
CA ARG A 39 10.93 -4.27 5.22
C ARG A 39 12.31 -4.65 5.75
N ASN A 40 13.28 -4.83 4.86
CA ASN A 40 14.64 -5.24 5.24
C ASN A 40 15.52 -4.06 5.69
N ASN A 41 15.15 -2.82 5.34
CA ASN A 41 15.92 -1.62 5.65
C ASN A 41 15.04 -0.36 5.61
N VAL A 42 14.24 -0.15 6.66
CA VAL A 42 13.25 0.95 6.73
C VAL A 42 13.93 2.33 6.70
N ASP A 43 15.08 2.50 7.35
CA ASP A 43 15.76 3.79 7.44
C ASP A 43 16.24 4.29 6.07
N ASP A 44 16.72 3.38 5.22
CA ASP A 44 17.22 3.74 3.87
C ASP A 44 16.10 3.72 2.81
N ASN A 45 15.11 2.84 2.94
CA ASN A 45 14.11 2.58 1.90
C ASN A 45 12.67 3.04 2.27
N GLY A 46 12.42 3.52 3.48
CA GLY A 46 11.08 3.91 3.93
C GLY A 46 10.43 5.00 3.07
N GLY A 47 11.22 5.98 2.60
CA GLY A 47 10.73 6.99 1.65
C GLY A 47 10.32 6.40 0.30
N LEU A 48 10.98 5.34 -0.15
CA LEU A 48 10.61 4.63 -1.38
C LEU A 48 9.30 3.86 -1.20
N VAL A 49 9.11 3.23 -0.03
CA VAL A 49 7.86 2.56 0.33
C VAL A 49 6.72 3.58 0.33
N LEU A 50 6.90 4.74 0.95
CA LEU A 50 5.87 5.78 1.00
C LEU A 50 5.42 6.20 -0.41
N ILE A 51 6.37 6.45 -1.31
CA ILE A 51 6.08 6.75 -2.72
C ILE A 51 5.34 5.59 -3.40
N ALA A 52 5.76 4.35 -3.17
CA ALA A 52 5.14 3.16 -3.74
C ALA A 52 3.69 2.99 -3.26
N LEU A 53 3.42 3.24 -1.97
CA LEU A 53 2.08 3.22 -1.39
C LEU A 53 1.20 4.32 -1.96
N GLN A 54 1.73 5.53 -2.17
CA GLN A 54 0.98 6.61 -2.82
C GLN A 54 0.53 6.19 -4.24
N ILE A 55 1.41 5.60 -5.04
CA ILE A 55 1.05 5.10 -6.38
C ILE A 55 0.01 3.98 -6.29
N ALA A 56 0.17 3.05 -5.34
CA ALA A 56 -0.82 2.00 -5.10
C ALA A 56 -2.19 2.62 -4.78
N GLN A 57 -2.26 3.59 -3.88
CA GLN A 57 -3.51 4.30 -3.54
C GLN A 57 -4.20 4.89 -4.77
N TRP A 58 -3.43 5.47 -5.70
CA TRP A 58 -3.98 5.97 -6.97
C TRP A 58 -4.60 4.86 -7.82
N PHE A 59 -3.93 3.72 -7.96
CA PHE A 59 -4.48 2.58 -8.68
C PHE A 59 -5.71 1.97 -8.00
N LEU A 60 -5.71 1.92 -6.66
CA LEU A 60 -6.84 1.41 -5.87
C LEU A 60 -8.07 2.31 -5.98
N LYS A 61 -7.85 3.64 -5.97
CA LYS A 61 -8.91 4.65 -6.09
C LYS A 61 -9.53 4.66 -7.48
N ASP A 62 -8.73 4.41 -8.52
CA ASP A 62 -9.21 4.36 -9.90
C ASP A 62 -9.78 2.97 -10.25
N LYS A 63 -11.10 2.84 -10.07
CA LYS A 63 -11.86 1.59 -10.22
C LYS A 63 -11.81 0.94 -11.62
N LYS A 64 -11.09 1.52 -12.58
CA LYS A 64 -10.92 0.96 -13.93
C LYS A 64 -9.81 -0.09 -14.03
N LEU A 65 -8.96 -0.22 -13.00
CA LEU A 65 -7.84 -1.16 -13.00
C LEU A 65 -8.21 -2.46 -12.31
N ASP A 66 -8.13 -3.58 -13.05
CA ASP A 66 -8.30 -4.92 -12.51
C ASP A 66 -7.02 -5.35 -11.79
N ILE A 67 -7.02 -5.18 -10.47
CA ILE A 67 -5.92 -5.56 -9.58
C ILE A 67 -6.26 -6.79 -8.74
N GLN A 68 -7.22 -7.63 -9.17
CA GLN A 68 -7.61 -8.80 -8.40
C GLN A 68 -6.45 -9.75 -8.07
N GLN A 69 -5.49 -9.88 -8.99
CA GLN A 69 -4.28 -10.68 -8.78
C GLN A 69 -3.45 -10.18 -7.59
N GLU A 70 -3.52 -8.88 -7.25
CA GLU A 70 -2.76 -8.29 -6.14
C GLU A 70 -3.31 -8.69 -4.76
N PHE A 71 -4.46 -9.37 -4.74
CA PHE A 71 -5.07 -9.99 -3.56
C PHE A 71 -4.65 -11.46 -3.37
N GLU A 72 -3.81 -12.00 -4.25
CA GLU A 72 -3.25 -13.35 -4.08
C GLU A 72 -2.15 -13.38 -3.01
N GLU A 73 -1.84 -14.57 -2.51
CA GLU A 73 -0.79 -14.75 -1.51
C GLU A 73 0.60 -14.39 -2.09
N GLY A 74 1.43 -13.72 -1.29
CA GLY A 74 2.75 -13.21 -1.72
C GLY A 74 2.69 -12.00 -2.66
N ARG A 75 1.52 -11.37 -2.82
CA ARG A 75 1.34 -10.13 -3.59
C ARG A 75 1.15 -8.94 -2.66
N PHE A 76 0.66 -7.83 -3.21
CA PHE A 76 0.54 -6.53 -2.56
C PHE A 76 0.01 -6.57 -1.13
N ILE A 77 -1.16 -7.19 -0.90
CA ILE A 77 -1.74 -7.23 0.45
C ILE A 77 -0.83 -8.00 1.43
N ASP A 78 -0.29 -9.13 0.99
CA ASP A 78 0.54 -9.98 1.85
C ASP A 78 1.88 -9.30 2.18
N GLU A 79 2.52 -8.65 1.19
CA GLU A 79 3.75 -7.88 1.41
C GLU A 79 3.52 -6.62 2.25
N LEU A 80 2.41 -5.92 2.04
CA LEU A 80 2.04 -4.75 2.84
C LEU A 80 1.91 -5.10 4.32
N PHE A 81 1.20 -6.17 4.65
CA PHE A 81 1.01 -6.58 6.04
C PHE A 81 2.28 -7.18 6.66
N LYS A 82 3.14 -7.82 5.85
CA LYS A 82 4.50 -8.16 6.30
C LYS A 82 5.29 -6.90 6.62
N TYR A 83 5.22 -5.84 5.82
CA TYR A 83 5.89 -4.58 6.11
C TYR A 83 5.39 -3.95 7.41
N TYR A 84 4.07 -3.91 7.62
CA TYR A 84 3.47 -3.42 8.87
C TYR A 84 3.91 -4.20 10.10
N SER A 85 4.27 -5.47 9.97
CA SER A 85 4.79 -6.24 11.11
C SER A 85 6.21 -5.84 11.54
N PHE A 86 6.93 -5.06 10.72
CA PHE A 86 8.36 -4.76 10.91
C PHE A 86 8.65 -3.28 11.15
N ILE A 87 7.87 -2.38 10.56
CA ILE A 87 8.03 -0.94 10.75
C ILE A 87 7.91 -0.59 12.24
N GLN A 88 8.83 0.21 12.77
CA GLN A 88 8.77 0.62 14.18
C GLN A 88 7.63 1.60 14.39
N SER A 89 6.97 1.53 15.56
CA SER A 89 5.74 2.28 15.81
C SER A 89 5.92 3.80 15.77
N ASP A 90 7.14 4.29 16.02
CA ASP A 90 7.52 5.71 15.92
C ASP A 90 7.83 6.18 14.49
N GLN A 91 7.98 5.26 13.54
CA GLN A 91 8.19 5.54 12.12
C GLN A 91 6.88 5.49 11.31
N ILE A 92 5.80 5.00 11.93
CA ILE A 92 4.48 4.96 11.29
C ILE A 92 3.89 6.37 11.25
N THR A 93 3.55 6.80 10.05
CA THR A 93 2.75 8.00 9.79
C THR A 93 1.44 7.61 9.11
N ASP A 94 0.46 8.51 9.13
CA ASP A 94 -0.80 8.38 8.38
C ASP A 94 -0.60 7.95 6.91
N ASP A 95 0.40 8.50 6.22
CA ASP A 95 0.75 8.15 4.83
C ASP A 95 0.97 6.63 4.61
N PHE A 96 1.48 5.91 5.62
CA PHE A 96 1.65 4.46 5.53
C PHE A 96 0.35 3.69 5.65
N THR A 97 -0.69 4.24 6.29
CA THR A 97 -1.95 3.55 6.61
C THR A 97 -3.15 4.01 5.81
N VAL A 98 -3.10 5.17 5.15
CA VAL A 98 -4.16 5.65 4.24
C VAL A 98 -4.53 4.61 3.17
N VAL A 99 -3.57 3.80 2.71
CA VAL A 99 -3.80 2.73 1.72
C VAL A 99 -4.80 1.66 2.20
N LEU A 100 -4.93 1.47 3.52
CA LEU A 100 -5.89 0.53 4.12
C LEU A 100 -7.34 0.92 3.83
N ILE A 101 -7.66 2.23 3.83
CA ILE A 101 -9.00 2.73 3.52
C ILE A 101 -9.38 2.34 2.09
N TYR A 102 -8.49 2.59 1.14
CA TYR A 102 -8.74 2.28 -0.26
C TYR A 102 -8.85 0.77 -0.50
N LEU A 103 -8.08 -0.04 0.22
CA LEU A 103 -8.21 -1.50 0.17
C LEU A 103 -9.59 -1.96 0.62
N LEU A 104 -10.13 -1.42 1.73
CA LEU A 104 -11.47 -1.80 2.17
C LEU A 104 -12.56 -1.51 1.16
N ASP A 105 -12.48 -0.39 0.45
CA ASP A 105 -13.52 0.03 -0.49
C ASP A 105 -13.62 -0.89 -1.70
N ILE A 106 -12.52 -1.55 -2.07
CA ILE A 106 -12.44 -2.36 -3.29
C ILE A 106 -12.44 -3.87 -3.02
N LEU A 107 -12.04 -4.29 -1.81
CA LEU A 107 -11.87 -5.70 -1.51
C LEU A 107 -13.21 -6.45 -1.59
N PRO A 108 -13.29 -7.55 -2.35
CA PRO A 108 -14.46 -8.43 -2.33
C PRO A 108 -14.70 -8.99 -0.93
N ILE A 109 -15.97 -9.26 -0.59
CA ILE A 109 -16.36 -9.82 0.73
C ILE A 109 -15.52 -11.06 1.09
N ALA A 110 -15.27 -11.96 0.12
CA ALA A 110 -14.48 -13.16 0.33
C ALA A 110 -13.04 -12.85 0.77
N GLN A 111 -12.44 -11.77 0.25
CA GLN A 111 -11.10 -11.35 0.65
C GLN A 111 -11.13 -10.67 2.02
N LYS A 112 -12.11 -9.79 2.30
CA LYS A 112 -12.31 -9.21 3.64
C LYS A 112 -12.40 -10.28 4.73
N LEU A 113 -13.07 -11.40 4.44
CA LEU A 113 -13.14 -12.53 5.38
C LEU A 113 -11.78 -13.19 5.63
N LYS A 114 -10.92 -13.30 4.61
CA LYS A 114 -9.55 -13.83 4.78
C LYS A 114 -8.66 -12.88 5.59
N MET A 115 -8.94 -11.59 5.57
CA MET A 115 -8.20 -10.60 6.35
C MET A 115 -8.46 -10.70 7.86
N LYS A 116 -9.37 -11.58 8.28
CA LYS A 116 -9.56 -11.98 9.69
C LYS A 116 -8.55 -13.03 10.18
N TYR A 117 -7.64 -13.49 9.33
CA TYR A 117 -6.58 -14.40 9.77
C TYR A 117 -5.50 -13.65 10.55
N GLU A 118 -4.86 -14.36 11.48
CA GLU A 118 -3.82 -13.82 12.38
C GLU A 118 -2.73 -13.05 11.65
N LYS A 119 -2.32 -13.54 10.47
CA LYS A 119 -1.28 -12.91 9.64
C LYS A 119 -1.62 -11.50 9.16
N TYR A 120 -2.89 -11.09 9.24
CA TYR A 120 -3.35 -9.74 8.92
C TYR A 120 -3.79 -8.96 10.16
N ILE A 121 -4.36 -9.62 11.17
CA ILE A 121 -4.77 -8.97 12.42
C ILE A 121 -3.57 -8.52 13.26
N ALA A 122 -2.58 -9.38 13.47
CA ALA A 122 -1.43 -9.04 14.31
C ALA A 122 -0.63 -7.81 13.81
N PRO A 123 -0.37 -7.64 12.49
CA PRO A 123 0.21 -6.41 11.97
C PRO A 123 -0.65 -5.17 12.26
N LEU A 124 -1.98 -5.25 12.15
CA LEU A 124 -2.85 -4.11 12.47
C LEU A 124 -2.81 -3.74 13.95
N ILE A 125 -2.75 -4.74 14.84
CA ILE A 125 -2.56 -4.50 16.27
C ILE A 125 -1.23 -3.79 16.52
N HIS A 126 -0.16 -4.22 15.87
CA HIS A 126 1.14 -3.55 15.96
C HIS A 126 1.06 -2.09 15.50
N LEU A 127 0.31 -1.79 14.43
CA LEU A 127 0.11 -0.41 13.98
C LEU A 127 -0.65 0.46 15.00
N LEU A 128 -1.48 -0.13 15.89
CA LEU A 128 -2.18 0.60 16.95
C LEU A 128 -1.24 1.16 18.02
N ASP A 129 0.02 0.71 18.06
CA ASP A 129 1.03 1.24 18.97
C ASP A 129 1.66 2.56 18.47
N CYS A 130 1.24 3.08 17.30
CA CYS A 130 1.72 4.37 16.80
C CYS A 130 1.15 5.57 17.57
N ASN A 131 1.88 6.69 17.55
CA ASN A 131 1.46 7.93 18.22
C ASN A 131 0.66 8.88 17.31
N ASP A 132 0.40 8.48 16.07
CA ASP A 132 -0.28 9.28 15.06
C ASP A 132 -1.79 9.00 15.09
N GLU A 133 -2.59 9.99 15.50
CA GLU A 133 -4.05 9.84 15.64
C GLU A 133 -4.77 9.55 14.32
N ASP A 134 -4.29 10.12 13.20
CA ASP A 134 -4.89 9.88 11.88
C ASP A 134 -4.62 8.44 11.43
N CYS A 135 -3.41 7.93 11.73
CA CYS A 135 -3.09 6.53 11.53
C CYS A 135 -4.02 5.59 12.32
N LEU A 136 -4.26 5.89 13.61
CA LEU A 136 -5.19 5.12 14.44
C LEU A 136 -6.61 5.14 13.86
N ALA A 137 -7.07 6.29 13.35
CA ALA A 137 -8.38 6.41 12.73
C ALA A 137 -8.50 5.50 11.49
N HIS A 138 -7.47 5.44 10.65
CA HIS A 138 -7.46 4.57 9.46
C HIS A 138 -7.52 3.08 9.81
N ILE A 139 -6.81 2.67 10.87
CA ILE A 139 -6.82 1.27 11.33
C ILE A 139 -8.16 0.90 11.97
N LEU A 140 -8.79 1.83 12.71
CA LEU A 140 -10.10 1.57 13.32
C LEU A 140 -11.24 1.51 12.30
N TRP A 141 -11.07 2.15 11.15
CA TRP A 141 -12.03 2.04 10.04
C TRP A 141 -11.83 0.81 9.17
N TYR A 142 -10.66 0.17 9.29
CA TYR A 142 -10.28 -1.09 8.65
C TYR A 142 -11.09 -2.30 9.16
#